data_AF-A0A3A8K4V6-F1
#
_entry.id   AF-A0A3A8K4V6-F1
#
_cell.length_a   1.000
_cell.length_b   1.000
_cell.length_c   1.000
_cell.angle_alpha   90.00
_cell.angle_beta   90.00
_cell.angle_gamma   90.00
#
_symmetry.space_group_name_H-M   'P 1'
#
loop_
_entity.id
_entity.type
_entity.pdbx_description
1 polymer ?
#
loop_
_entity_poly.entity_id
_entity_poly.type
_entity_poly.pdbx_seq_one_letter_code
_entity_poly.pdbx_strand_id
1 'polypeptide(L)'
;MSAIMKAWRQGLLGAVLLGGAVAVAEPPPTNSAQGTQLHGSERFESINIPHASVEGPPLPSGVTCATVKSGMMGGRIVVWQVSCTGGSPPFPGALLDGSTLVGTSFRAPFEGRSVKLVIQEARCHVGITSSPVACTNENLNSGAARWEFRVSATTDDKTTVPLCPTGSGFALAVPHPWSVGGELLKNTDYFTFACAPSNQGTASNPFFVGGGVIAKCIDWGYAPWSGASSVNDVALAYHQLCTRMARADYCGEGKSNTLDGTPLYFMGPQSVLAQNPDGYPAATVDPGQYALEAVWKRDSCGTVRPLCLGKKRWDTLSLEATCLNRALEAGTPPVIATGPSIRPCEELKLTNYADDTLLVSYSLFIDRALVMFKKTDTEFVTTTSVVADLQEHPGIEDVSTFRADLNGDGLADTPSLVPLRAEGPILSAKLPSAIKKRMGSFIKPLYRCVDHVGRRLLTDSNTCAPATGFFLNAVSSDQGIEGYVYSAVDTESAGQRRPLKLWKHPTLGFYATSTQSPSAAFVFVKDLGFLPAVGQLPGRDL
;
A
#
# COMPACT_ATOMS: atom_id res chain seq x y z
N MET A 1 22.27 29.02 -28.36
CA MET A 1 23.17 27.84 -28.37
C MET A 1 22.61 26.82 -29.35
N SER A 2 23.42 26.44 -30.35
CA SER A 2 22.99 25.85 -31.63
C SER A 2 22.52 24.39 -31.54
N ALA A 3 21.62 24.01 -32.45
CA ALA A 3 20.95 22.71 -32.61
C ALA A 3 21.87 21.48 -32.69
N ILE A 4 23.18 21.69 -32.85
CA ILE A 4 24.21 20.65 -32.94
C ILE A 4 24.52 20.01 -31.57
N MET A 5 24.24 20.70 -30.45
CA MET A 5 24.35 20.09 -29.10
C MET A 5 23.17 19.15 -28.75
N LYS A 6 22.03 19.24 -29.45
CA LYS A 6 20.89 18.32 -29.24
C LYS A 6 21.10 16.96 -29.89
N ALA A 7 21.81 16.90 -31.02
CA ALA A 7 22.04 15.66 -31.76
C ALA A 7 23.06 14.73 -31.06
N TRP A 8 24.04 15.28 -30.33
CA TRP A 8 25.04 14.48 -29.63
C TRP A 8 24.50 13.76 -28.37
N ARG A 9 23.31 14.11 -27.87
CA ARG A 9 22.65 13.39 -26.76
C ARG A 9 21.78 12.21 -27.20
N GLN A 10 21.40 12.12 -28.47
CA GLN A 10 20.54 11.02 -28.96
C GLN A 10 21.32 9.79 -29.44
N GLY A 11 22.65 9.85 -29.53
CA GLY A 11 23.51 8.78 -30.08
C GLY A 11 24.20 7.84 -29.07
N LEU A 12 23.94 7.97 -27.76
CA LEU A 12 24.57 7.15 -26.69
C LEU A 12 23.54 6.28 -25.94
N LEU A 13 22.64 5.65 -26.70
CA LEU A 13 21.81 4.53 -26.25
C LEU A 13 22.62 3.23 -26.38
N GLY A 14 23.56 3.02 -25.47
CA GLY A 14 24.37 1.80 -25.45
C GLY A 14 25.59 1.90 -24.55
N ALA A 15 25.49 1.31 -23.36
CA ALA A 15 26.58 0.94 -22.44
C ALA A 15 27.38 2.07 -21.74
N VAL A 16 27.05 2.20 -20.43
CA VAL A 16 27.95 2.41 -19.27
C VAL A 16 28.75 3.72 -19.17
N LEU A 17 28.56 4.43 -18.03
CA LEU A 17 29.58 4.95 -17.09
C LEU A 17 28.87 5.84 -16.05
N LEU A 18 28.60 5.34 -14.83
CA LEU A 18 29.41 5.59 -13.62
C LEU A 18 29.72 7.08 -13.36
N GLY A 19 28.86 7.72 -12.57
CA GLY A 19 29.06 9.05 -12.03
C GLY A 19 27.75 9.65 -11.51
N GLY A 20 27.34 9.27 -10.29
CA GLY A 20 26.11 9.74 -9.66
C GLY A 20 24.94 8.78 -9.85
N ALA A 21 24.90 7.70 -9.06
CA ALA A 21 23.81 6.74 -9.07
C ALA A 21 22.51 7.41 -8.55
N VAL A 22 21.65 7.84 -9.47
CA VAL A 22 20.23 8.04 -9.16
C VAL A 22 19.65 6.64 -8.97
N ALA A 23 19.07 6.39 -7.81
CA ALA A 23 18.46 5.11 -7.45
C ALA A 23 17.18 4.94 -8.28
N VAL A 24 17.28 4.21 -9.39
CA VAL A 24 16.16 3.99 -10.31
C VAL A 24 16.01 2.50 -10.56
N ALA A 25 14.98 1.88 -9.99
CA ALA A 25 14.45 0.64 -10.56
C ALA A 25 13.43 1.04 -11.62
N GLU A 26 13.82 0.97 -12.88
CA GLU A 26 12.92 1.17 -14.00
C GLU A 26 13.08 0.06 -15.05
N PRO A 27 11.99 -0.65 -15.41
CA PRO A 27 10.70 -0.72 -14.73
C PRO A 27 10.77 -1.51 -13.40
N PRO A 28 9.88 -1.23 -12.44
CA PRO A 28 9.78 -1.96 -11.18
C PRO A 28 9.31 -3.41 -11.42
N PRO A 29 9.50 -4.31 -10.45
CA PRO A 29 9.11 -5.70 -10.61
C PRO A 29 7.61 -5.83 -10.84
N THR A 30 7.22 -6.88 -11.57
CA THR A 30 5.82 -7.27 -11.86
C THR A 30 4.99 -7.63 -10.60
N ASN A 31 5.58 -7.51 -9.40
CA ASN A 31 5.01 -7.85 -8.10
C ASN A 31 5.11 -6.68 -7.10
N SER A 32 5.11 -5.43 -7.58
CA SER A 32 5.09 -4.21 -6.76
C SER A 32 3.73 -4.06 -6.06
N ALA A 33 3.51 -4.88 -5.04
CA ALA A 33 2.33 -4.87 -4.22
C ALA A 33 2.42 -3.76 -3.17
N GLN A 34 1.47 -2.85 -3.21
CA GLN A 34 1.37 -1.71 -2.30
C GLN A 34 1.11 -2.10 -0.86
N GLY A 35 1.18 -1.13 0.06
CA GLY A 35 0.96 -1.31 1.49
C GLY A 35 0.21 -0.14 2.11
N THR A 36 -0.43 -0.38 3.25
CA THR A 36 -1.20 0.64 3.99
C THR A 36 -0.39 1.30 5.10
N GLN A 37 0.58 0.57 5.64
CA GLN A 37 1.48 0.99 6.72
C GLN A 37 2.80 1.53 6.14
N LEU A 38 3.30 2.60 6.74
CA LEU A 38 4.61 3.20 6.51
C LEU A 38 5.75 2.28 7.02
N HIS A 39 5.72 1.88 8.29
CA HIS A 39 6.71 1.01 8.94
C HIS A 39 6.30 -0.46 8.93
N GLY A 40 5.00 -0.78 9.02
CA GLY A 40 4.53 -2.16 9.05
C GLY A 40 4.55 -2.79 10.45
N SER A 41 4.69 -1.97 11.50
CA SER A 41 4.88 -2.39 12.89
C SER A 41 3.61 -2.25 13.73
N GLU A 42 2.47 -2.02 13.07
CA GLU A 42 1.13 -1.90 13.66
C GLU A 42 1.05 -0.94 14.85
N ARG A 43 1.12 -1.46 16.08
CA ARG A 43 1.12 -0.66 17.30
C ARG A 43 2.24 0.38 17.31
N PHE A 44 3.39 0.07 16.72
CA PHE A 44 4.59 0.89 16.78
C PHE A 44 4.86 1.70 15.51
N GLU A 45 3.81 1.97 14.74
CA GLU A 45 3.87 2.51 13.37
C GLU A 45 4.48 3.92 13.24
N SER A 46 4.68 4.64 14.35
CA SER A 46 5.24 6.00 14.38
C SER A 46 6.52 6.11 15.21
N ILE A 47 7.13 4.97 15.58
CA ILE A 47 8.32 4.98 16.41
C ILE A 47 9.55 5.43 15.63
N ASN A 48 10.27 6.40 16.21
CA ASN A 48 11.57 6.87 15.75
C ASN A 48 12.60 6.60 16.85
N ILE A 49 13.74 6.03 16.48
CA ILE A 49 14.71 5.49 17.42
C ILE A 49 15.94 6.40 17.48
N PRO A 50 16.23 7.05 18.62
CA PRO A 50 17.44 7.84 18.78
C PRO A 50 18.67 6.93 18.83
N HIS A 51 19.72 7.22 18.06
CA HIS A 51 20.99 6.49 18.12
C HIS A 51 21.65 6.57 19.50
N ALA A 52 21.45 7.67 20.22
CA ALA A 52 21.97 7.88 21.57
C ALA A 52 21.38 6.91 22.62
N SER A 53 20.28 6.21 22.29
CA SER A 53 19.63 5.24 23.19
C SER A 53 20.24 3.85 23.17
N VAL A 54 21.31 3.64 22.39
CA VAL A 54 21.90 2.32 22.17
C VAL A 54 22.49 1.74 23.46
N GLU A 55 22.09 0.51 23.76
CA GLU A 55 22.72 -0.38 24.72
C GLU A 55 23.35 -1.51 23.89
N GLY A 56 24.69 -1.61 23.90
CA GLY A 56 25.41 -2.64 23.13
C GLY A 56 25.07 -4.06 23.56
N PRO A 57 25.38 -5.09 22.74
CA PRO A 57 25.13 -6.47 23.11
C PRO A 57 25.97 -6.87 24.33
N PRO A 58 25.60 -7.96 25.04
CA PRO A 58 26.35 -8.45 26.18
C PRO A 58 27.85 -8.61 25.86
N LEU A 59 28.69 -8.00 26.70
CA LEU A 59 30.14 -8.09 26.57
C LEU A 59 30.66 -9.42 27.12
N PRO A 60 31.82 -9.91 26.64
CA PRO A 60 32.50 -11.04 27.25
C PRO A 60 32.80 -10.79 28.74
N SER A 61 32.82 -11.86 29.54
CA SER A 61 33.10 -11.76 30.97
C SER A 61 34.42 -11.02 31.25
N GLY A 62 34.35 -10.01 32.12
CA GLY A 62 35.51 -9.19 32.50
C GLY A 62 35.88 -8.10 31.50
N VAL A 63 35.08 -7.85 30.47
CA VAL A 63 35.22 -6.72 29.54
C VAL A 63 34.24 -5.61 29.90
N THR A 64 34.70 -4.37 29.94
CA THR A 64 33.87 -3.18 30.11
C THR A 64 34.20 -2.16 29.05
N CYS A 65 33.20 -1.61 28.35
CA CYS A 65 33.38 -0.55 27.36
C CYS A 65 32.81 0.76 27.87
N ALA A 66 33.63 1.82 27.86
CA ALA A 66 33.24 3.13 28.40
C ALA A 66 32.22 3.87 27.51
N THR A 67 32.15 3.55 26.22
CA THR A 67 31.20 4.22 25.31
C THR A 67 30.69 3.27 24.25
N VAL A 68 29.37 3.28 24.06
CA VAL A 68 28.68 2.63 22.94
C VAL A 68 28.04 3.73 22.09
N LYS A 69 28.29 3.72 20.78
CA LYS A 69 27.68 4.65 19.81
C LYS A 69 26.98 3.87 18.73
N SER A 70 25.92 4.44 18.15
CA SER A 70 25.23 3.88 16.99
C SER A 70 25.16 4.92 15.88
N GLY A 71 25.02 4.46 14.65
CA GLY A 71 24.85 5.31 13.47
C GLY A 71 24.49 4.49 12.24
N MET A 72 24.27 5.18 11.13
CA MET A 72 23.94 4.57 9.83
C MET A 72 25.10 4.71 8.85
N MET A 73 25.45 3.63 8.14
CA MET A 73 26.46 3.59 7.09
C MET A 73 25.89 2.88 5.85
N GLY A 74 25.49 3.64 4.82
CA GLY A 74 24.98 3.06 3.57
C GLY A 74 23.73 2.19 3.73
N GLY A 75 22.83 2.58 4.63
CA GLY A 75 21.63 1.78 4.97
C GLY A 75 21.87 0.66 5.98
N ARG A 76 23.09 0.50 6.50
CA ARG A 76 23.40 -0.44 7.59
C ARG A 76 23.42 0.30 8.91
N ILE A 77 22.73 -0.25 9.91
CA ILE A 77 22.95 0.18 11.29
C ILE A 77 24.26 -0.42 11.78
N VAL A 78 25.09 0.41 12.39
CA VAL A 78 26.37 -0.01 12.97
C VAL A 78 26.45 0.47 14.41
N VAL A 79 27.15 -0.30 15.23
CA VAL A 79 27.38 0.03 16.65
C VAL A 79 28.87 -0.05 16.95
N TRP A 80 29.42 1.02 17.53
CA TRP A 80 30.81 1.07 17.97
C TRP A 80 30.88 0.88 19.48
N GLN A 81 31.63 -0.13 19.90
CA GLN A 81 32.06 -0.30 21.28
C GLN A 81 33.51 0.17 21.37
N VAL A 82 33.74 1.32 22.02
CA VAL A 82 35.05 1.96 22.10
C VAL A 82 35.50 2.11 23.54
N SER A 83 36.81 2.28 23.72
CA SER A 83 37.45 2.46 25.03
C SER A 83 37.11 1.28 25.97
N CYS A 84 37.30 0.07 25.46
CA CYS A 84 37.08 -1.16 26.21
C CYS A 84 38.33 -1.56 26.99
N THR A 85 38.13 -2.06 28.20
CA THR A 85 39.16 -2.56 29.10
C THR A 85 38.81 -3.97 29.58
N GLY A 86 39.84 -4.76 29.89
CA GLY A 86 39.69 -6.12 30.36
C GLY A 86 39.56 -7.17 29.24
N GLY A 87 39.20 -8.39 29.63
CA GLY A 87 39.22 -9.58 28.76
C GLY A 87 40.59 -10.27 28.67
N SER A 88 40.57 -11.57 28.39
CA SER A 88 41.77 -12.36 28.05
C SER A 88 41.45 -13.23 26.83
N PRO A 89 41.97 -12.89 25.62
CA PRO A 89 42.87 -11.78 25.31
C PRO A 89 42.22 -10.38 25.43
N PRO A 90 43.02 -9.29 25.48
CA PRO A 90 42.52 -7.92 25.60
C PRO A 90 41.54 -7.55 24.47
N PHE A 91 40.41 -6.93 24.82
CA PHE A 91 39.39 -6.54 23.85
C PHE A 91 39.56 -5.05 23.44
N PRO A 92 40.03 -4.75 22.21
CA PRO A 92 40.33 -3.37 21.80
C PRO A 92 39.09 -2.52 21.48
N GLY A 93 37.89 -3.11 21.56
CA GLY A 93 36.66 -2.55 21.01
C GLY A 93 36.25 -3.26 19.71
N ALA A 94 35.03 -2.98 19.26
CA ALA A 94 34.48 -3.59 18.07
C ALA A 94 33.55 -2.63 17.31
N LEU A 95 33.62 -2.71 15.98
CA LEU A 95 32.57 -2.22 15.09
C LEU A 95 31.62 -3.39 14.82
N LEU A 96 30.40 -3.29 15.31
CA LEU A 96 29.35 -4.28 15.19
C LEU A 96 28.45 -3.94 14.01
N ASP A 97 28.14 -4.96 13.22
CA ASP A 97 27.19 -4.95 12.11
C ASP A 97 26.56 -6.35 11.93
N GLY A 98 25.38 -6.40 11.32
CA GLY A 98 24.70 -7.65 10.98
C GLY A 98 24.50 -8.57 12.17
N SER A 99 24.96 -9.82 12.06
CA SER A 99 24.82 -10.83 13.11
C SER A 99 25.49 -10.46 14.44
N THR A 100 26.52 -9.60 14.42
CA THR A 100 27.18 -9.16 15.65
C THR A 100 26.37 -8.13 16.45
N LEU A 101 25.25 -7.65 15.90
CA LEU A 101 24.31 -6.78 16.59
C LEU A 101 23.25 -7.52 17.40
N VAL A 102 23.16 -8.85 17.32
CA VAL A 102 22.21 -9.63 18.11
C VAL A 102 22.44 -9.40 19.60
N GLY A 103 21.37 -9.06 20.32
CA GLY A 103 21.40 -8.64 21.73
C GLY A 103 21.54 -7.14 21.95
N THR A 104 21.85 -6.35 20.91
CA THR A 104 21.82 -4.88 20.98
C THR A 104 20.40 -4.42 21.23
N SER A 105 20.23 -3.39 22.07
CA SER A 105 18.93 -2.78 22.30
C SER A 105 18.94 -1.27 22.19
N PHE A 106 17.76 -0.72 21.92
CA PHE A 106 17.50 0.71 21.78
C PHE A 106 16.28 1.07 22.61
N ARG A 107 16.15 2.36 22.94
CA ARG A 107 14.95 2.89 23.58
C ARG A 107 14.36 4.01 22.76
N ALA A 108 13.06 3.96 22.55
CA ALA A 108 12.36 4.99 21.79
C ALA A 108 11.13 5.49 22.57
N PRO A 109 10.79 6.79 22.45
CA PRO A 109 9.55 7.32 23.00
C PRO A 109 8.36 6.77 22.23
N PHE A 110 7.32 6.35 22.96
CA PHE A 110 6.07 5.83 22.39
C PHE A 110 4.90 6.11 23.34
N GLU A 111 3.88 6.85 22.89
CA GLU A 111 2.66 7.16 23.67
C GLU A 111 2.94 7.73 25.08
N GLY A 112 3.95 8.60 25.21
CA GLY A 112 4.36 9.17 26.50
C GLY A 112 5.13 8.20 27.42
N ARG A 113 5.48 7.01 26.93
CA ARG A 113 6.28 5.97 27.60
C ARG A 113 7.56 5.67 26.83
N SER A 114 8.39 4.76 27.36
CA SER A 114 9.51 4.19 26.61
C SER A 114 9.14 2.79 26.11
N VAL A 115 9.60 2.45 24.89
CA VAL A 115 9.68 1.07 24.43
C VAL A 115 11.15 0.66 24.34
N LYS A 116 11.48 -0.54 24.82
CA LYS A 116 12.76 -1.18 24.61
C LYS A 116 12.69 -2.08 23.38
N LEU A 117 13.55 -1.83 22.41
CA LEU A 117 13.66 -2.59 21.17
C LEU A 117 14.92 -3.45 21.22
N VAL A 118 14.82 -4.76 21.03
CA VAL A 118 15.97 -5.68 21.12
C VAL A 118 16.12 -6.46 19.83
N ILE A 119 17.31 -6.44 19.24
CA ILE A 119 17.64 -7.26 18.06
C ILE A 119 17.81 -8.71 18.52
N GLN A 120 16.92 -9.59 18.08
CA GLN A 120 16.90 -11.02 18.43
C GLN A 120 17.62 -11.88 17.41
N GLU A 121 17.57 -11.48 16.13
CA GLU A 121 18.11 -12.24 15.02
C GLU A 121 18.55 -11.26 13.93
N ALA A 122 19.57 -11.61 13.16
CA ALA A 122 19.97 -10.89 11.96
C ALA A 122 20.25 -11.86 10.83
N ARG A 123 19.84 -11.50 9.62
CA ARG A 123 20.13 -12.29 8.41
C ARG A 123 20.26 -11.39 7.19
N CYS A 124 20.79 -11.98 6.11
CA CYS A 124 20.80 -11.31 4.82
C CYS A 124 19.38 -11.08 4.34
N HIS A 125 19.12 -9.84 3.98
CA HIS A 125 17.83 -9.43 3.49
C HIS A 125 17.52 -10.10 2.15
N VAL A 126 16.27 -10.53 2.01
CA VAL A 126 15.73 -11.13 0.79
C VAL A 126 14.71 -10.16 0.22
N GLY A 127 15.14 -9.40 -0.80
CA GLY A 127 14.30 -8.37 -1.41
C GLY A 127 13.23 -8.94 -2.37
N ILE A 128 12.28 -8.08 -2.73
CA ILE A 128 11.17 -8.39 -3.65
C ILE A 128 11.63 -8.61 -5.10
N THR A 129 12.75 -7.99 -5.48
CA THR A 129 13.18 -7.77 -6.87
C THR A 129 14.29 -8.71 -7.37
N SER A 130 14.97 -9.45 -6.49
CA SER A 130 16.21 -10.12 -6.86
C SER A 130 16.37 -11.51 -6.26
N SER A 131 17.20 -12.32 -6.91
CA SER A 131 17.82 -13.48 -6.26
C SER A 131 18.48 -13.04 -4.95
N PRO A 132 18.45 -13.87 -3.90
CA PRO A 132 19.13 -13.57 -2.66
C PRO A 132 20.61 -13.24 -2.91
N VAL A 133 21.05 -12.06 -2.47
CA VAL A 133 22.45 -11.63 -2.53
C VAL A 133 23.09 -11.90 -1.18
N ALA A 134 24.19 -12.65 -1.16
CA ALA A 134 24.90 -12.94 0.09
C ALA A 134 25.54 -11.67 0.67
N CYS A 135 25.52 -11.51 2.00
CA CYS A 135 26.15 -10.40 2.71
C CYS A 135 27.65 -10.62 2.86
N THR A 136 28.36 -10.67 1.73
CA THR A 136 29.82 -10.55 1.71
C THR A 136 30.22 -9.11 1.99
N ASN A 137 31.45 -8.87 2.46
CA ASN A 137 31.96 -7.51 2.65
C ASN A 137 31.87 -6.67 1.37
N GLU A 138 32.14 -7.28 0.21
CA GLU A 138 32.01 -6.62 -1.09
C GLU A 138 30.57 -6.17 -1.37
N ASN A 139 29.59 -7.07 -1.19
CA ASN A 139 28.18 -6.75 -1.48
C ASN A 139 27.60 -5.74 -0.47
N LEU A 140 28.03 -5.79 0.79
CA LEU A 140 27.65 -4.81 1.80
C LEU A 140 28.29 -3.43 1.51
N ASN A 141 29.52 -3.40 1.00
CA ASN A 141 30.24 -2.17 0.66
C ASN A 141 29.88 -1.59 -0.71
N SER A 142 29.21 -2.36 -1.58
CA SER A 142 28.61 -1.83 -2.81
C SER A 142 27.16 -1.38 -2.60
N GLY A 143 26.53 -1.78 -1.50
CA GLY A 143 25.10 -1.58 -1.24
C GLY A 143 24.20 -2.61 -1.93
N ALA A 144 24.77 -3.64 -2.56
CA ALA A 144 24.04 -4.73 -3.22
C ALA A 144 23.38 -5.70 -2.22
N ALA A 145 23.93 -5.82 -1.01
CA ALA A 145 23.35 -6.59 0.09
C ALA A 145 23.07 -5.70 1.29
N ARG A 146 22.12 -6.13 2.13
CA ARG A 146 21.72 -5.44 3.37
C ARG A 146 21.30 -6.45 4.42
N TRP A 147 21.38 -6.03 5.68
CA TRP A 147 20.91 -6.81 6.82
C TRP A 147 19.45 -6.51 7.12
N GLU A 148 18.72 -7.53 7.54
CA GLU A 148 17.42 -7.38 8.19
C GLU A 148 17.42 -8.08 9.55
N PHE A 149 16.58 -7.57 10.46
CA PHE A 149 16.63 -7.91 11.87
C PHE A 149 15.26 -8.34 12.38
N ARG A 150 15.22 -9.42 13.16
CA ARG A 150 14.05 -9.71 14.00
C ARG A 150 14.18 -8.87 15.25
N VAL A 151 13.21 -8.01 15.51
CA VAL A 151 13.24 -7.08 16.66
C VAL A 151 12.04 -7.38 17.56
N SER A 152 12.28 -7.50 18.86
CA SER A 152 11.21 -7.49 19.86
C SER A 152 11.04 -6.10 20.44
N ALA A 153 9.80 -5.73 20.75
CA ALA A 153 9.42 -4.49 21.40
C ALA A 153 8.84 -4.79 22.78
N THR A 154 9.36 -4.14 23.82
CA THR A 154 8.92 -4.31 25.20
C THR A 154 8.55 -2.95 25.77
N THR A 155 7.27 -2.75 26.09
CA THR A 155 6.81 -1.53 26.77
C THR A 155 7.13 -1.58 28.26
N ASP A 156 7.05 -0.45 28.96
CA ASP A 156 7.35 -0.36 30.40
C ASP A 156 6.45 -1.26 31.28
N ASP A 157 5.28 -1.67 30.77
CA ASP A 157 4.42 -2.70 31.37
C ASP A 157 4.98 -4.14 31.25
N LYS A 158 6.17 -4.29 30.68
CA LYS A 158 6.92 -5.53 30.45
C LYS A 158 6.25 -6.52 29.50
N THR A 159 5.30 -6.06 28.69
CA THR A 159 4.74 -6.89 27.61
C THR A 159 5.70 -6.91 26.43
N THR A 160 6.25 -8.08 26.12
CA THR A 160 7.13 -8.28 24.96
C THR A 160 6.34 -8.79 23.78
N VAL A 161 6.41 -8.09 22.65
CA VAL A 161 5.77 -8.43 21.38
C VAL A 161 6.77 -8.35 20.23
N PRO A 162 6.56 -9.06 19.11
CA PRO A 162 7.35 -8.83 17.90
C PRO A 162 7.11 -7.40 17.38
N LEU A 163 8.17 -6.71 16.93
CA LEU A 163 8.03 -5.40 16.29
C LEU A 163 7.30 -5.51 14.94
N CYS A 164 7.55 -6.58 14.21
CA CYS A 164 6.93 -6.90 12.93
C CYS A 164 6.02 -8.12 13.10
N PRO A 165 4.75 -7.93 13.49
CA PRO A 165 3.80 -9.04 13.64
C PRO A 165 3.36 -9.60 12.27
N THR A 166 3.39 -8.77 11.22
CA THR A 166 3.06 -9.14 9.84
C THR A 166 4.30 -9.13 8.94
N GLY A 167 4.12 -9.46 7.65
CA GLY A 167 5.22 -9.50 6.69
C GLY A 167 6.13 -10.70 6.93
N SER A 168 7.44 -10.53 6.79
CA SER A 168 8.43 -11.60 7.02
C SER A 168 8.80 -11.81 8.49
N GLY A 169 8.37 -10.90 9.37
CA GLY A 169 8.79 -10.81 10.77
C GLY A 169 10.17 -10.20 10.99
N PHE A 170 10.83 -9.71 9.93
CA PHE A 170 12.10 -8.98 9.98
C PHE A 170 11.91 -7.52 9.56
N ALA A 171 12.80 -6.65 10.01
CA ALA A 171 12.83 -5.23 9.67
C ALA A 171 14.18 -4.81 9.09
N LEU A 172 14.16 -3.87 8.16
CA LEU A 172 15.31 -3.11 7.72
C LEU A 172 15.52 -1.91 8.64
N ALA A 173 16.76 -1.61 9.00
CA ALA A 173 17.11 -0.34 9.64
C ALA A 173 17.22 0.73 8.56
N VAL A 174 16.54 1.86 8.74
CA VAL A 174 16.42 2.92 7.72
C VAL A 174 16.80 4.25 8.36
N PRO A 175 17.70 5.05 7.73
CA PRO A 175 18.13 6.31 8.30
C PRO A 175 16.98 7.31 8.33
N HIS A 176 17.11 8.26 9.25
CA HIS A 176 16.18 9.36 9.47
C HIS A 176 14.82 8.97 10.07
N PRO A 177 14.23 9.86 10.87
CA PRO A 177 12.90 9.66 11.40
C PRO A 177 11.81 10.03 10.39
N TRP A 178 10.62 9.53 10.64
CA TRP A 178 9.40 9.85 9.90
C TRP A 178 8.36 10.51 10.81
N SER A 179 7.65 11.49 10.29
CA SER A 179 6.49 12.05 10.98
C SER A 179 5.32 11.06 10.97
N VAL A 180 4.34 11.29 11.84
CA VAL A 180 3.03 10.59 11.78
C VAL A 180 2.30 10.86 10.46
N GLY A 181 2.52 12.04 9.89
CA GLY A 181 2.02 12.43 8.57
C GLY A 181 2.76 11.75 7.41
N GLY A 182 3.75 10.89 7.66
CA GLY A 182 4.52 10.18 6.62
C GLY A 182 5.54 11.05 5.88
N GLU A 183 5.95 12.18 6.45
CA GLU A 183 7.07 12.96 5.96
C GLU A 183 8.40 12.39 6.46
N LEU A 184 9.36 12.29 5.55
CA LEU A 184 10.74 11.96 5.90
C LEU A 184 11.42 13.20 6.49
N LEU A 185 11.84 13.13 7.75
CA LEU A 185 12.44 14.26 8.46
C LEU A 185 13.97 14.14 8.41
N LYS A 186 14.67 15.12 7.85
CA LYS A 186 16.15 15.07 7.77
C LYS A 186 16.79 15.28 9.15
N ASN A 187 16.98 14.19 9.88
CA ASN A 187 17.70 14.18 11.15
C ASN A 187 18.55 12.91 11.25
N THR A 188 19.87 13.06 11.37
CA THR A 188 20.82 11.94 11.41
C THR A 188 20.93 11.27 12.78
N ASP A 189 20.36 11.88 13.82
CA ASP A 189 20.42 11.34 15.20
C ASP A 189 19.40 10.22 15.43
N TYR A 190 18.55 9.94 14.44
CA TYR A 190 17.48 8.95 14.51
C TYR A 190 17.50 8.04 13.29
N PHE A 191 17.00 6.83 13.52
CA PHE A 191 16.67 5.85 12.49
C PHE A 191 15.33 5.20 12.83
N THR A 192 14.82 4.37 11.92
CA THR A 192 13.63 3.56 12.15
C THR A 192 13.82 2.11 11.69
N PHE A 193 12.98 1.22 12.18
CA PHE A 193 12.86 -0.14 11.68
C PHE A 193 11.61 -0.23 10.77
N ALA A 194 11.81 -0.62 9.53
CA ALA A 194 10.74 -0.85 8.56
C ALA A 194 10.57 -2.35 8.29
N CYS A 195 9.43 -2.90 8.63
CA CYS A 195 9.11 -4.32 8.49
C CYS A 195 9.10 -4.74 7.01
N ALA A 196 9.86 -5.78 6.69
CA ALA A 196 9.95 -6.33 5.36
C ALA A 196 8.69 -7.16 5.02
N PRO A 197 8.21 -7.11 3.76
CA PRO A 197 7.06 -7.89 3.33
C PRO A 197 7.39 -9.39 3.27
N SER A 198 6.36 -10.24 3.33
CA SER A 198 6.51 -11.68 3.08
C SER A 198 6.01 -12.06 1.69
N ASN A 199 6.72 -12.99 1.05
CA ASN A 199 6.26 -13.64 -0.16
C ASN A 199 5.22 -14.72 0.17
N GLN A 200 3.96 -14.47 -0.17
CA GLN A 200 2.83 -15.39 -0.08
C GLN A 200 2.48 -16.01 -1.44
N GLY A 201 3.32 -15.77 -2.46
CA GLY A 201 3.18 -16.34 -3.80
C GLY A 201 3.97 -17.64 -3.99
N THR A 202 4.19 -18.01 -5.24
CA THR A 202 5.06 -19.14 -5.61
C THR A 202 6.41 -18.64 -6.13
N ALA A 203 7.41 -19.51 -6.23
CA ALA A 203 8.71 -19.14 -6.81
C ALA A 203 8.57 -18.58 -8.25
N SER A 204 7.63 -19.11 -9.03
CA SER A 204 7.31 -18.65 -10.38
C SER A 204 6.38 -17.43 -10.44
N ASN A 205 5.72 -17.07 -9.34
CA ASN A 205 4.77 -15.96 -9.27
C ASN A 205 4.75 -15.38 -7.85
N PRO A 206 5.79 -14.62 -7.46
CA PRO A 206 5.87 -14.03 -6.13
C PRO A 206 4.69 -13.08 -5.87
N PHE A 207 4.26 -13.00 -4.62
CA PHE A 207 3.23 -12.06 -4.19
C PHE A 207 3.57 -11.57 -2.78
N PHE A 208 3.96 -10.30 -2.67
CA PHE A 208 4.48 -9.76 -1.43
C PHE A 208 3.41 -8.96 -0.68
N VAL A 209 3.15 -9.33 0.57
CA VAL A 209 2.15 -8.67 1.43
C VAL A 209 2.71 -8.44 2.83
N GLY A 210 2.03 -7.61 3.60
CA GLY A 210 2.45 -7.14 4.91
C GLY A 210 3.67 -6.22 4.84
N GLY A 211 4.19 -5.88 6.01
CA GLY A 211 5.34 -4.98 6.16
C GLY A 211 5.01 -3.51 5.84
N GLY A 212 6.04 -2.68 5.90
CA GLY A 212 5.96 -1.23 5.68
C GLY A 212 6.36 -0.82 4.28
N VAL A 213 5.72 0.22 3.74
CA VAL A 213 6.11 0.75 2.42
C VAL A 213 7.52 1.34 2.39
N ILE A 214 8.10 1.70 3.54
CA ILE A 214 9.52 2.09 3.61
C ILE A 214 10.40 0.92 3.12
N ALA A 215 10.19 -0.29 3.64
CA ALA A 215 10.95 -1.46 3.23
C ALA A 215 10.64 -1.83 1.76
N LYS A 216 9.37 -1.78 1.36
CA LYS A 216 8.96 -2.05 -0.04
C LYS A 216 9.64 -1.09 -1.02
N CYS A 217 9.76 0.19 -0.68
CA CYS A 217 10.42 1.18 -1.53
C CYS A 217 11.94 0.96 -1.64
N ILE A 218 12.59 0.45 -0.59
CA ILE A 218 13.98 -0.02 -0.68
C ILE A 218 14.08 -1.19 -1.66
N ASP A 219 13.14 -2.14 -1.59
CA ASP A 219 13.12 -3.30 -2.49
C ASP A 219 12.79 -2.96 -3.93
N TRP A 220 12.01 -1.90 -4.14
CA TRP A 220 11.75 -1.29 -5.43
C TRP A 220 12.90 -0.38 -5.90
N GLY A 221 14.06 -0.42 -5.25
CA GLY A 221 15.25 0.29 -5.69
C GLY A 221 15.29 1.78 -5.37
N TYR A 222 14.35 2.30 -4.58
CA TYR A 222 14.37 3.68 -4.07
C TYR A 222 14.87 3.71 -2.64
N ALA A 223 16.03 3.11 -2.36
CA ALA A 223 16.62 3.23 -1.03
C ALA A 223 16.97 4.71 -0.72
N PRO A 224 16.80 5.20 0.52
CA PRO A 224 17.11 6.59 0.89
C PRO A 224 18.62 6.89 0.97
N TRP A 225 19.47 6.04 0.40
CA TRP A 225 20.93 6.17 0.36
C TRP A 225 21.46 5.84 -1.04
N SER A 226 22.63 6.38 -1.37
CA SER A 226 23.35 6.11 -2.62
C SER A 226 24.69 5.44 -2.33
N GLY A 227 24.88 4.22 -2.86
CA GLY A 227 26.05 3.39 -2.55
C GLY A 227 26.16 3.07 -1.05
N ALA A 228 27.35 2.67 -0.61
CA ALA A 228 27.56 2.24 0.79
C ALA A 228 27.88 3.37 1.79
N SER A 229 27.99 4.62 1.36
CA SER A 229 28.60 5.65 2.22
C SER A 229 27.89 7.00 2.29
N SER A 230 26.87 7.28 1.46
CA SER A 230 26.17 8.56 1.58
C SER A 230 24.67 8.48 1.33
N VAL A 231 23.91 8.98 2.31
CA VAL A 231 22.57 9.52 2.06
C VAL A 231 22.74 10.74 1.15
N ASN A 232 21.99 10.81 0.06
CA ASN A 232 21.94 11.99 -0.79
C ASN A 232 20.50 12.50 -0.90
N ASP A 233 20.35 13.81 -1.12
CA ASP A 233 19.05 14.47 -1.10
C ASP A 233 18.09 13.95 -2.18
N VAL A 234 18.63 13.49 -3.30
CA VAL A 234 17.86 12.93 -4.42
C VAL A 234 17.28 11.56 -4.03
N ALA A 235 18.07 10.70 -3.40
CA ALA A 235 17.65 9.39 -2.91
C ALA A 235 16.57 9.52 -1.83
N LEU A 236 16.74 10.47 -0.89
CA LEU A 236 15.70 10.80 0.09
C LEU A 236 14.41 11.27 -0.58
N ALA A 237 14.52 12.15 -1.59
CA ALA A 237 13.37 12.65 -2.32
C ALA A 237 12.60 11.54 -3.05
N TYR A 238 13.29 10.66 -3.77
CA TYR A 238 12.68 9.51 -4.45
C TYR A 238 12.12 8.48 -3.47
N HIS A 239 12.78 8.25 -2.35
CA HIS A 239 12.28 7.34 -1.32
C HIS A 239 10.96 7.85 -0.73
N GLN A 240 10.90 9.12 -0.33
CA GLN A 240 9.66 9.73 0.13
C GLN A 240 8.57 9.73 -0.95
N LEU A 241 8.93 10.02 -2.21
CA LEU A 241 8.02 9.97 -3.36
C LEU A 241 7.43 8.56 -3.55
N CYS A 242 8.28 7.54 -3.48
CA CYS A 242 7.88 6.15 -3.54
C CYS A 242 6.94 5.78 -2.39
N THR A 243 7.22 6.15 -1.14
CA THR A 243 6.36 5.76 0.00
C THR A 243 4.95 6.34 -0.11
N ARG A 244 4.81 7.57 -0.63
CA ARG A 244 3.52 8.20 -0.87
C ARG A 244 2.75 7.51 -1.98
N MET A 245 3.40 7.24 -3.11
CA MET A 245 2.84 6.45 -4.21
C MET A 245 2.43 5.04 -3.75
N ALA A 246 3.29 4.36 -2.99
CA ALA A 246 3.08 2.99 -2.50
C ALA A 246 1.88 2.88 -1.55
N ARG A 247 1.56 3.96 -0.83
CA ARG A 247 0.37 4.05 0.03
C ARG A 247 -0.82 4.69 -0.66
N ALA A 248 -0.64 5.20 -1.88
CA ALA A 248 -1.60 6.06 -2.57
C ALA A 248 -2.01 7.27 -1.71
N ASP A 249 -1.05 7.92 -1.05
CA ASP A 249 -1.35 9.07 -0.19
C ASP A 249 -1.55 10.34 -1.04
N TYR A 250 -2.67 10.41 -1.75
CA TYR A 250 -2.99 11.47 -2.69
C TYR A 250 -3.05 12.86 -2.02
N CYS A 251 -3.46 12.91 -0.74
CA CYS A 251 -3.63 14.14 0.03
C CYS A 251 -2.30 14.62 0.65
N GLY A 252 -1.34 13.70 0.81
CA GLY A 252 -0.07 13.95 1.50
C GLY A 252 -0.25 14.10 3.02
N GLU A 253 -1.13 13.30 3.62
CA GLU A 253 -1.46 13.36 5.06
C GLU A 253 -0.93 12.16 5.86
N GLY A 254 -0.27 11.22 5.20
CA GLY A 254 0.14 9.97 5.82
C GLY A 254 -1.00 8.98 5.95
N LYS A 255 -2.05 9.10 5.14
CA LYS A 255 -3.15 8.13 5.07
C LYS A 255 -3.07 7.34 3.77
N SER A 256 -3.41 6.07 3.86
CA SER A 256 -3.35 5.19 2.70
C SER A 256 -4.66 5.24 1.91
N ASN A 257 -4.55 5.43 0.59
CA ASN A 257 -5.64 5.21 -0.37
C ASN A 257 -5.55 3.86 -1.10
N THR A 258 -4.97 2.85 -0.46
CA THR A 258 -4.86 1.53 -1.06
C THR A 258 -5.07 0.45 -0.03
N LEU A 259 -5.05 -0.80 -0.49
CA LEU A 259 -4.97 -1.96 0.37
C LEU A 259 -3.63 -2.64 0.18
N ASP A 260 -3.18 -3.29 1.24
CA ASP A 260 -1.98 -4.12 1.18
C ASP A 260 -2.17 -5.25 0.15
N GLY A 261 -1.16 -5.47 -0.69
CA GLY A 261 -1.23 -6.42 -1.80
C GLY A 261 -1.75 -5.83 -3.12
N THR A 262 -2.19 -4.57 -3.17
CA THR A 262 -2.74 -4.00 -4.41
C THR A 262 -1.65 -3.90 -5.48
N PRO A 263 -1.84 -4.49 -6.67
CA PRO A 263 -0.86 -4.41 -7.76
C PRO A 263 -0.68 -2.97 -8.24
N LEU A 264 0.58 -2.60 -8.47
CA LEU A 264 0.96 -1.33 -9.04
C LEU A 264 2.04 -1.56 -10.11
N TYR A 265 1.94 -0.80 -11.20
CA TYR A 265 3.02 -0.61 -12.15
C TYR A 265 3.43 0.85 -12.08
N PHE A 266 4.72 1.17 -12.09
CA PHE A 266 5.15 2.57 -12.10
C PHE A 266 6.46 2.72 -12.86
N MET A 267 6.88 3.93 -13.14
CA MET A 267 8.18 4.23 -13.73
C MET A 267 8.48 5.71 -13.47
N GLY A 268 9.73 6.11 -13.45
CA GLY A 268 10.07 7.52 -13.51
C GLY A 268 9.98 8.09 -14.93
N PRO A 269 10.26 9.40 -15.07
CA PRO A 269 9.96 10.14 -16.28
C PRO A 269 10.80 9.69 -17.49
N GLN A 270 12.02 9.21 -17.29
CA GLN A 270 12.90 8.82 -18.40
C GLN A 270 12.36 7.60 -19.16
N SER A 271 11.83 6.58 -18.45
CA SER A 271 11.17 5.45 -19.12
C SER A 271 9.90 5.86 -19.85
N VAL A 272 9.15 6.85 -19.36
CA VAL A 272 8.00 7.39 -20.10
C VAL A 272 8.47 8.03 -21.40
N LEU A 273 9.51 8.87 -21.35
CA LEU A 273 10.08 9.52 -22.54
C LEU A 273 10.66 8.52 -23.54
N ALA A 274 11.18 7.39 -23.07
CA ALA A 274 11.66 6.30 -23.92
C ALA A 274 10.51 5.55 -24.63
N GLN A 275 9.36 5.40 -23.98
CA GLN A 275 8.16 4.78 -24.57
C GLN A 275 7.43 5.74 -25.52
N ASN A 276 7.36 7.03 -25.16
CA ASN A 276 6.70 8.06 -25.94
C ASN A 276 7.54 9.35 -25.97
N PRO A 277 8.32 9.58 -27.05
CA PRO A 277 9.18 10.76 -27.18
C PRO A 277 8.43 12.11 -27.15
N ASP A 278 7.12 12.13 -27.45
CA ASP A 278 6.30 13.35 -27.37
C ASP A 278 6.09 13.81 -25.92
N GLY A 279 6.41 12.96 -24.95
CA GLY A 279 6.44 13.29 -23.53
C GLY A 279 5.13 13.12 -22.79
N TYR A 280 4.12 12.51 -23.41
CA TYR A 280 2.85 12.17 -22.77
C TYR A 280 2.89 10.75 -22.23
N PRO A 281 2.51 10.51 -20.96
CA PRO A 281 2.29 9.18 -20.44
C PRO A 281 1.26 8.42 -21.29
N ALA A 282 1.50 7.12 -21.50
CA ALA A 282 0.49 6.28 -22.15
C ALA A 282 -0.75 6.19 -21.25
N ALA A 283 -1.95 6.07 -21.83
CA ALA A 283 -3.16 5.85 -21.04
C ALA A 283 -3.14 4.46 -20.36
N THR A 284 -2.45 3.48 -20.96
CA THR A 284 -2.30 2.13 -20.41
C THR A 284 -0.93 1.54 -20.73
N VAL A 285 -0.43 0.67 -19.85
CA VAL A 285 0.79 -0.12 -20.03
C VAL A 285 0.52 -1.61 -19.83
N ASP A 286 1.44 -2.47 -20.32
CA ASP A 286 1.37 -3.94 -20.27
C ASP A 286 0.08 -4.52 -20.89
N PRO A 287 0.09 -4.88 -22.19
CA PRO A 287 -1.09 -5.14 -23.03
C PRO A 287 -2.43 -4.49 -22.65
N GLY A 288 -2.42 -3.24 -22.18
CA GLY A 288 -3.63 -2.52 -21.76
C GLY A 288 -4.18 -2.89 -20.37
N GLN A 289 -3.42 -3.60 -19.53
CA GLN A 289 -3.89 -4.06 -18.22
C GLN A 289 -3.87 -2.94 -17.17
N TYR A 290 -2.78 -2.17 -17.10
CA TYR A 290 -2.62 -1.12 -16.11
C TYR A 290 -2.91 0.25 -16.71
N ALA A 291 -3.91 0.93 -16.17
CA ALA A 291 -4.32 2.26 -16.60
C ALA A 291 -3.56 3.35 -15.83
N LEU A 292 -3.28 4.47 -16.48
CA LEU A 292 -2.60 5.62 -15.90
C LEU A 292 -3.37 6.12 -14.67
N GLU A 293 -2.68 6.15 -13.53
CA GLU A 293 -3.30 6.45 -12.25
C GLU A 293 -2.93 7.85 -11.77
N ALA A 294 -1.64 8.16 -11.70
CA ALA A 294 -1.17 9.42 -11.15
C ALA A 294 0.26 9.71 -11.60
N VAL A 295 0.58 10.99 -11.64
CA VAL A 295 1.97 11.47 -11.76
C VAL A 295 2.30 12.14 -10.44
N TRP A 296 3.18 11.54 -9.67
CA TRP A 296 3.61 11.99 -8.36
C TRP A 296 4.78 12.95 -8.50
N LYS A 297 4.71 14.08 -7.79
CA LYS A 297 5.77 15.09 -7.74
C LYS A 297 6.12 15.42 -6.30
N ARG A 298 7.41 15.67 -6.06
CA ARG A 298 7.87 16.41 -4.89
C ARG A 298 8.01 17.89 -5.22
N ASP A 299 7.34 18.76 -4.48
CA ASP A 299 7.46 20.20 -4.65
C ASP A 299 8.74 20.78 -4.01
N SER A 300 8.96 22.08 -4.18
CA SER A 300 10.13 22.80 -3.64
C SER A 300 10.14 22.85 -2.10
N CYS A 301 8.99 22.73 -1.45
CA CYS A 301 8.85 22.66 0.00
C CYS A 301 9.10 21.23 0.54
N GLY A 302 9.23 20.25 -0.34
CA GLY A 302 9.42 18.85 -0.01
C GLY A 302 8.12 18.08 0.25
N THR A 303 6.97 18.69 -0.03
CA THR A 303 5.68 18.00 -0.01
C THR A 303 5.59 17.10 -1.24
N VAL A 304 5.06 15.89 -1.07
CA VAL A 304 4.83 14.96 -2.16
C VAL A 304 3.34 14.80 -2.38
N ARG A 305 2.88 15.05 -3.62
CA ARG A 305 1.48 14.91 -4.03
C ARG A 305 1.36 14.52 -5.51
N PRO A 306 0.20 14.01 -5.95
CA PRO A 306 -0.11 13.86 -7.36
C PRO A 306 -0.21 15.23 -8.04
N LEU A 307 0.53 15.41 -9.13
CA LEU A 307 0.40 16.54 -10.04
C LEU A 307 -0.85 16.38 -10.94
N CYS A 308 -1.20 15.14 -11.25
CA CYS A 308 -2.45 14.73 -11.89
C CYS A 308 -2.94 13.43 -11.21
N LEU A 309 -4.24 13.14 -11.30
CA LEU A 309 -4.82 11.94 -10.71
C LEU A 309 -6.00 11.41 -11.55
N GLY A 310 -5.80 10.30 -12.26
CA GLY A 310 -6.88 9.55 -12.92
C GLY A 310 -7.58 8.56 -11.98
N LYS A 311 -7.00 8.27 -10.80
CA LYS A 311 -7.54 7.46 -9.69
C LYS A 311 -8.19 6.14 -10.14
N LYS A 312 -7.46 5.36 -10.92
CA LYS A 312 -7.94 4.06 -11.43
C LYS A 312 -7.97 2.95 -10.38
N ARG A 313 -7.34 3.15 -9.23
CA ARG A 313 -7.37 2.21 -8.12
C ARG A 313 -8.47 2.58 -7.14
N TRP A 314 -9.36 1.62 -6.86
CA TRP A 314 -10.52 1.85 -6.01
C TRP A 314 -11.34 3.03 -6.53
N ASP A 315 -11.53 3.07 -7.85
CA ASP A 315 -12.13 4.20 -8.55
C ASP A 315 -13.53 4.51 -8.00
N THR A 316 -14.21 3.48 -7.52
CA THR A 316 -15.54 3.64 -6.95
C THR A 316 -15.56 4.26 -5.56
N LEU A 317 -14.46 4.29 -4.80
CA LEU A 317 -14.42 4.97 -3.49
C LEU A 317 -14.55 6.48 -3.61
N SER A 318 -15.02 7.21 -2.59
CA SER A 318 -14.91 8.68 -2.60
C SER A 318 -13.44 9.09 -2.41
N LEU A 319 -12.96 10.08 -3.18
CA LEU A 319 -11.64 10.69 -2.97
C LEU A 319 -11.60 11.52 -1.68
N GLU A 320 -12.73 12.09 -1.29
CA GLU A 320 -12.86 12.93 -0.10
C GLU A 320 -12.91 12.10 1.19
N ALA A 321 -13.32 10.82 1.10
CA ALA A 321 -13.40 9.92 2.25
C ALA A 321 -12.06 9.62 2.94
N THR A 322 -10.93 9.99 2.33
CA THR A 322 -9.57 9.69 2.85
C THR A 322 -8.70 10.93 3.11
N CYS A 323 -9.02 12.06 2.47
CA CYS A 323 -8.39 13.36 2.69
C CYS A 323 -9.13 14.11 3.79
N LEU A 324 -8.71 13.97 5.07
CA LEU A 324 -9.48 14.55 6.19
C LEU A 324 -8.98 15.94 6.60
N ASN A 325 -7.70 16.23 6.40
CA ASN A 325 -7.04 17.42 6.95
C ASN A 325 -6.53 18.40 5.88
N ARG A 326 -6.56 18.00 4.60
CA ARG A 326 -6.05 18.75 3.44
C ARG A 326 -6.90 18.41 2.23
N ALA A 327 -7.27 19.42 1.46
CA ALA A 327 -7.94 19.21 0.19
C ALA A 327 -7.04 18.45 -0.78
N LEU A 328 -7.66 17.71 -1.70
CA LEU A 328 -6.98 17.16 -2.86
C LEU A 328 -6.55 18.30 -3.78
N GLU A 329 -5.25 18.62 -3.75
CA GLU A 329 -4.64 19.66 -4.58
C GLU A 329 -3.82 19.01 -5.71
N ALA A 330 -4.49 18.36 -6.65
CA ALA A 330 -3.90 18.12 -7.97
C ALA A 330 -3.98 19.44 -8.74
N GLY A 331 -2.86 19.95 -9.29
CA GLY A 331 -2.73 21.34 -9.76
C GLY A 331 -3.86 21.83 -10.71
N THR A 332 -4.55 22.90 -10.29
CA THR A 332 -5.77 23.53 -10.88
C THR A 332 -5.47 24.61 -11.97
N PRO A 333 -6.42 25.25 -12.73
CA PRO A 333 -7.77 25.76 -12.34
C PRO A 333 -9.00 25.28 -13.16
N PRO A 334 -10.22 25.50 -12.62
CA PRO A 334 -11.50 25.13 -13.21
C PRO A 334 -11.94 26.10 -14.31
N VAL A 335 -12.82 25.66 -15.21
CA VAL A 335 -13.66 26.58 -16.00
C VAL A 335 -15.15 26.43 -15.68
N ILE A 336 -15.60 25.34 -15.06
CA ILE A 336 -17.03 25.20 -14.73
C ILE A 336 -17.19 24.60 -13.34
N ALA A 337 -18.00 25.30 -12.55
CA ALA A 337 -18.21 25.09 -11.13
C ALA A 337 -19.06 23.84 -10.87
N THR A 338 -18.43 22.76 -10.42
CA THR A 338 -18.93 21.76 -9.43
C THR A 338 -17.82 20.72 -9.21
N GLY A 339 -17.02 20.86 -8.14
CA GLY A 339 -16.03 19.86 -7.69
C GLY A 339 -14.55 20.14 -8.05
N PRO A 340 -13.58 19.57 -7.33
CA PRO A 340 -12.15 19.72 -7.62
C PRO A 340 -11.80 19.11 -8.98
N SER A 341 -11.57 19.97 -9.97
CA SER A 341 -11.15 19.57 -11.31
C SER A 341 -9.73 19.01 -11.28
N ILE A 342 -9.61 17.69 -11.38
CA ILE A 342 -8.33 17.00 -11.55
C ILE A 342 -7.98 17.02 -13.04
N ARG A 343 -6.79 17.50 -13.42
CA ARG A 343 -6.30 17.38 -14.80
C ARG A 343 -6.21 15.89 -15.18
N PRO A 344 -6.75 15.47 -16.33
CA PRO A 344 -6.52 14.10 -16.82
C PRO A 344 -5.01 13.91 -17.02
N CYS A 345 -4.48 12.81 -16.50
CA CYS A 345 -3.04 12.56 -16.49
C CYS A 345 -2.46 12.40 -17.91
N GLU A 346 -3.29 12.01 -18.86
CA GLU A 346 -2.98 11.81 -20.27
C GLU A 346 -2.60 13.13 -20.96
N GLU A 347 -3.10 14.27 -20.47
CA GLU A 347 -2.77 15.60 -20.99
C GLU A 347 -1.46 16.16 -20.42
N LEU A 348 -0.87 15.47 -19.44
CA LEU A 348 0.35 15.95 -18.79
C LEU A 348 1.58 15.68 -19.65
N LYS A 349 2.21 16.75 -20.15
CA LYS A 349 3.48 16.65 -20.88
C LYS A 349 4.68 16.68 -19.93
N LEU A 350 5.32 15.53 -19.70
CA LEU A 350 6.45 15.38 -18.77
C LEU A 350 7.71 16.16 -19.17
N THR A 351 7.87 16.49 -20.45
CA THR A 351 9.01 17.31 -20.91
C THR A 351 9.00 18.73 -20.32
N ASN A 352 7.86 19.20 -19.81
CA ASN A 352 7.74 20.47 -19.09
C ASN A 352 8.27 20.39 -17.64
N TYR A 353 8.60 19.19 -17.16
CA TYR A 353 9.00 18.89 -15.78
C TYR A 353 10.32 18.09 -15.75
N ALA A 354 11.19 18.30 -16.75
CA ALA A 354 12.40 17.50 -16.95
C ALA A 354 13.39 17.55 -15.78
N ASP A 355 13.37 18.63 -15.00
CA ASP A 355 14.24 18.84 -13.83
C ASP A 355 13.59 18.43 -12.50
N ASP A 356 12.34 17.96 -12.52
CA ASP A 356 11.60 17.56 -11.31
C ASP A 356 11.83 16.09 -10.94
N THR A 357 11.71 15.80 -9.64
CA THR A 357 11.63 14.43 -9.12
C THR A 357 10.21 13.90 -9.27
N LEU A 358 10.01 13.00 -10.25
CA LEU A 358 8.70 12.45 -10.60
C LEU A 358 8.66 10.92 -10.56
N LEU A 359 7.48 10.38 -10.26
CA LEU A 359 7.10 8.98 -10.51
C LEU A 359 5.73 8.94 -11.19
N VAL A 360 5.59 8.10 -12.20
CA VAL A 360 4.35 7.86 -12.92
C VAL A 360 3.83 6.49 -12.53
N SER A 361 2.63 6.44 -11.96
CA SER A 361 2.01 5.20 -11.49
C SER A 361 0.82 4.82 -12.34
N TYR A 362 0.63 3.52 -12.50
CA TYR A 362 -0.41 2.86 -13.26
C TYR A 362 -1.03 1.75 -12.40
N SER A 363 -2.35 1.63 -12.46
CA SER A 363 -3.11 0.70 -11.65
C SER A 363 -4.09 -0.11 -12.46
N LEU A 364 -4.37 -1.32 -11.97
CA LEU A 364 -5.48 -2.11 -12.48
C LEU A 364 -6.80 -1.53 -11.99
N PHE A 365 -7.77 -1.38 -12.89
CA PHE A 365 -9.15 -1.15 -12.51
C PHE A 365 -9.76 -2.48 -12.03
N ILE A 366 -9.68 -2.71 -10.73
CA ILE A 366 -10.07 -4.00 -10.12
C ILE A 366 -11.36 -3.93 -9.34
N ASP A 367 -11.95 -2.76 -9.13
CA ASP A 367 -13.11 -2.59 -8.25
C ASP A 367 -14.41 -2.28 -8.99
N ARG A 368 -15.51 -2.54 -8.29
CA ARG A 368 -16.87 -2.20 -8.70
C ARG A 368 -17.65 -1.70 -7.49
N ALA A 369 -18.48 -0.68 -7.70
CA ALA A 369 -19.32 -0.10 -6.67
C ALA A 369 -20.41 -1.09 -6.30
N LEU A 370 -20.48 -1.50 -5.04
CA LEU A 370 -21.58 -2.31 -4.54
C LEU A 370 -22.64 -1.36 -3.96
N VAL A 371 -23.82 -1.33 -4.57
CA VAL A 371 -24.92 -0.43 -4.21
C VAL A 371 -26.13 -1.24 -3.78
N MET A 372 -26.76 -0.83 -2.67
CA MET A 372 -28.05 -1.37 -2.25
C MET A 372 -29.18 -0.47 -2.75
N PHE A 373 -30.17 -1.12 -3.33
CA PHE A 373 -31.42 -0.55 -3.76
C PHE A 373 -32.59 -1.12 -2.95
N LYS A 374 -33.62 -0.30 -2.80
CA LYS A 374 -34.89 -0.63 -2.18
C LYS A 374 -35.96 -0.80 -3.25
N LYS A 375 -36.66 -1.93 -3.21
CA LYS A 375 -37.86 -2.19 -4.03
C LYS A 375 -39.14 -1.95 -3.23
N THR A 376 -39.17 -2.44 -1.99
CA THR A 376 -40.24 -2.20 -0.99
C THR A 376 -39.60 -2.05 0.39
N ASP A 377 -40.40 -1.89 1.46
CA ASP A 377 -39.87 -1.82 2.83
C ASP A 377 -39.17 -3.10 3.31
N THR A 378 -39.39 -4.22 2.62
CA THR A 378 -38.90 -5.54 3.01
C THR A 378 -38.13 -6.25 1.89
N GLU A 379 -38.07 -5.68 0.69
CA GLU A 379 -37.36 -6.24 -0.46
C GLU A 379 -36.27 -5.29 -0.94
N PHE A 380 -35.04 -5.80 -0.92
CA PHE A 380 -33.83 -5.05 -1.24
C PHE A 380 -32.98 -5.84 -2.24
N VAL A 381 -32.19 -5.12 -3.02
CA VAL A 381 -31.24 -5.70 -3.98
C VAL A 381 -29.90 -5.02 -3.80
N THR A 382 -28.85 -5.79 -3.61
CA THR A 382 -27.48 -5.28 -3.54
C THR A 382 -26.71 -5.81 -4.72
N THR A 383 -26.08 -4.94 -5.51
CA THR A 383 -25.40 -5.33 -6.75
C THR A 383 -24.36 -4.31 -7.20
N THR A 384 -23.42 -4.78 -8.01
CA THR A 384 -22.44 -4.03 -8.81
C THR A 384 -22.89 -3.82 -10.25
N SER A 385 -23.98 -4.45 -10.65
CA SER A 385 -24.61 -4.29 -11.95
C SER A 385 -25.44 -3.01 -11.92
N VAL A 386 -24.74 -1.89 -12.07
CA VAL A 386 -25.28 -0.54 -12.01
C VAL A 386 -24.80 0.27 -13.19
N VAL A 387 -25.65 1.18 -13.63
CA VAL A 387 -25.28 2.29 -14.52
C VAL A 387 -25.32 3.58 -13.72
N ALA A 388 -24.35 4.46 -13.96
CA ALA A 388 -24.27 5.78 -13.35
C ALA A 388 -24.00 6.80 -14.45
N ASP A 389 -24.61 7.98 -14.35
CA ASP A 389 -24.27 9.09 -15.21
C ASP A 389 -22.90 9.66 -14.78
N LEU A 390 -21.89 9.45 -15.61
CA LEU A 390 -20.52 9.86 -15.35
C LEU A 390 -20.32 11.39 -15.42
N GLN A 391 -21.25 12.15 -15.99
CA GLN A 391 -21.19 13.62 -16.00
C GLN A 391 -21.68 14.25 -14.69
N GLU A 392 -22.48 13.53 -13.90
CA GLU A 392 -23.07 14.01 -12.65
C GLU A 392 -22.49 13.32 -11.40
N HIS A 393 -21.43 12.50 -11.51
CA HIS A 393 -21.03 11.59 -10.43
C HIS A 393 -19.95 12.18 -9.49
N PRO A 394 -20.29 12.63 -8.26
CA PRO A 394 -19.29 13.01 -7.24
C PRO A 394 -18.64 11.80 -6.52
N GLY A 395 -18.82 10.57 -7.04
CA GLY A 395 -18.40 9.32 -6.41
C GLY A 395 -19.50 8.64 -5.60
N ILE A 396 -19.13 7.63 -4.80
CA ILE A 396 -20.04 6.71 -4.07
C ILE A 396 -20.97 7.39 -3.03
N GLU A 397 -20.68 8.64 -2.62
CA GLU A 397 -21.45 9.33 -1.58
C GLU A 397 -22.85 9.72 -2.02
N ASP A 398 -23.02 10.15 -3.28
CA ASP A 398 -24.33 10.38 -3.85
C ASP A 398 -24.81 9.15 -4.60
N VAL A 399 -25.67 8.37 -3.95
CA VAL A 399 -26.22 7.16 -4.54
C VAL A 399 -27.36 7.42 -5.51
N SER A 400 -27.87 8.66 -5.55
CA SER A 400 -29.05 9.03 -6.34
C SER A 400 -28.78 8.99 -7.85
N THR A 401 -27.53 8.92 -8.29
CA THR A 401 -27.15 8.78 -9.70
C THR A 401 -27.10 7.32 -10.16
N PHE A 402 -27.01 6.36 -9.24
CA PHE A 402 -26.98 4.93 -9.60
C PHE A 402 -28.37 4.44 -10.01
N ARG A 403 -28.41 3.64 -11.07
CA ARG A 403 -29.56 2.84 -11.47
C ARG A 403 -29.12 1.39 -11.56
N ALA A 404 -30.00 0.47 -11.17
CA ALA A 404 -29.73 -0.96 -11.32
C ALA A 404 -29.83 -1.38 -12.79
N ASP A 405 -28.93 -2.27 -13.21
CA ASP A 405 -28.88 -2.93 -14.52
C ASP A 405 -28.76 -4.44 -14.25
N LEU A 406 -29.83 -5.07 -13.77
CA LEU A 406 -29.79 -6.45 -13.28
C LEU A 406 -29.78 -7.48 -14.41
N ASN A 407 -30.03 -7.06 -15.65
CA ASN A 407 -29.95 -7.88 -16.85
C ASN A 407 -28.57 -7.78 -17.54
N GLY A 408 -27.77 -6.77 -17.21
CA GLY A 408 -26.40 -6.57 -17.70
C GLY A 408 -26.32 -6.06 -19.13
N ASP A 409 -27.37 -5.39 -19.63
CA ASP A 409 -27.44 -4.86 -21.00
C ASP A 409 -26.81 -3.46 -21.15
N GLY A 410 -26.36 -2.87 -20.03
CA GLY A 410 -25.76 -1.54 -19.99
C GLY A 410 -26.79 -0.41 -19.91
N LEU A 411 -28.07 -0.73 -19.70
CA LEU A 411 -29.17 0.22 -19.54
C LEU A 411 -29.80 0.06 -18.16
N ALA A 412 -30.43 1.14 -17.68
CA ALA A 412 -31.16 1.10 -16.42
C ALA A 412 -32.43 0.25 -16.56
N ASP A 413 -32.63 -0.68 -15.62
CA ASP A 413 -33.85 -1.50 -15.55
C ASP A 413 -35.10 -0.65 -15.28
N THR A 414 -36.23 -1.08 -15.84
CA THR A 414 -37.56 -0.49 -15.60
C THR A 414 -38.54 -1.52 -14.99
N PRO A 415 -39.27 -1.20 -13.90
CA PRO A 415 -39.19 0.03 -13.12
C PRO A 415 -37.88 0.12 -12.34
N SER A 416 -37.33 1.33 -12.22
CA SER A 416 -36.08 1.55 -11.52
C SER A 416 -36.23 1.30 -10.02
N LEU A 417 -35.24 0.62 -9.44
CA LEU A 417 -35.14 0.47 -7.99
C LEU A 417 -34.65 1.79 -7.37
N VAL A 418 -35.06 2.08 -6.14
CA VAL A 418 -34.63 3.30 -5.44
C VAL A 418 -33.26 3.04 -4.83
N PRO A 419 -32.18 3.74 -5.24
CA PRO A 419 -30.88 3.59 -4.59
C PRO A 419 -30.97 4.04 -3.14
N LEU A 420 -30.49 3.22 -2.21
CA LEU A 420 -30.58 3.47 -0.78
C LEU A 420 -29.24 3.85 -0.18
N ARG A 421 -28.19 3.10 -0.52
CA ARG A 421 -26.83 3.35 -0.02
C ARG A 421 -25.78 2.62 -0.85
N ALA A 422 -24.55 3.12 -0.79
CA ALA A 422 -23.39 2.42 -1.26
C ALA A 422 -22.80 1.60 -0.12
N GLU A 423 -22.58 0.31 -0.36
CA GLU A 423 -21.90 -0.55 0.60
C GLU A 423 -20.40 -0.26 0.63
N GLY A 424 -19.84 0.01 -0.54
CA GLY A 424 -18.41 0.16 -0.77
C GLY A 424 -17.98 -0.62 -2.03
N PRO A 425 -16.69 -0.63 -2.34
CA PRO A 425 -16.16 -1.37 -3.47
C PRO A 425 -16.16 -2.88 -3.17
N ILE A 426 -16.22 -3.69 -4.22
CA ILE A 426 -15.75 -5.07 -4.21
C ILE A 426 -14.82 -5.28 -5.40
N LEU A 427 -14.01 -6.35 -5.38
CA LEU A 427 -13.21 -6.69 -6.54
C LEU A 427 -14.10 -7.25 -7.65
N SER A 428 -13.84 -6.83 -8.89
CA SER A 428 -14.56 -7.20 -10.10
C SER A 428 -14.62 -8.72 -10.30
N ALA A 429 -15.75 -9.25 -10.80
CA ALA A 429 -15.83 -10.64 -11.23
C ALA A 429 -14.84 -10.97 -12.37
N LYS A 430 -14.37 -9.97 -13.12
CA LYS A 430 -13.47 -10.09 -14.28
C LYS A 430 -11.99 -9.86 -13.94
N LEU A 431 -11.57 -10.16 -12.70
CA LEU A 431 -10.15 -10.07 -12.33
C LEU A 431 -9.26 -10.88 -13.31
N PRO A 432 -8.13 -10.33 -13.77
CA PRO A 432 -7.16 -11.10 -14.56
C PRO A 432 -6.74 -12.38 -13.83
N SER A 433 -6.58 -13.48 -14.57
CA SER A 433 -6.32 -14.82 -14.00
C SER A 433 -5.07 -14.85 -13.11
N ALA A 434 -4.02 -14.12 -13.49
CA ALA A 434 -2.80 -13.97 -12.71
C ALA A 434 -3.06 -13.30 -11.36
N ILE A 435 -3.89 -12.25 -11.34
CA ILE A 435 -4.25 -11.50 -10.12
C ILE A 435 -5.17 -12.34 -9.23
N LYS A 436 -6.20 -12.96 -9.80
CA LYS A 436 -7.09 -13.87 -9.08
C LYS A 436 -6.32 -15.02 -8.42
N LYS A 437 -5.31 -15.58 -9.11
CA LYS A 437 -4.43 -16.61 -8.54
C LYS A 437 -3.57 -16.08 -7.40
N ARG A 438 -3.00 -14.87 -7.53
CA ARG A 438 -2.17 -14.22 -6.49
C ARG A 438 -2.98 -13.87 -5.24
N MET A 439 -4.20 -13.35 -5.43
CA MET A 439 -5.06 -12.90 -4.33
C MET A 439 -5.92 -14.01 -3.72
N GLY A 440 -5.95 -15.21 -4.32
CA GLY A 440 -6.95 -16.25 -4.03
C GLY A 440 -7.04 -16.72 -2.58
N SER A 441 -5.97 -16.62 -1.80
CA SER A 441 -6.00 -16.89 -0.35
C SER A 441 -6.66 -15.77 0.46
N PHE A 442 -6.65 -14.54 -0.05
CA PHE A 442 -7.12 -13.33 0.63
C PHE A 442 -8.53 -12.92 0.22
N ILE A 443 -9.06 -13.47 -0.87
CA ILE A 443 -10.36 -13.09 -1.43
C ILE A 443 -11.26 -14.32 -1.55
N LYS A 444 -12.57 -14.11 -1.40
CA LYS A 444 -13.58 -15.13 -1.64
C LYS A 444 -14.70 -14.60 -2.53
N PRO A 445 -15.31 -15.45 -3.36
CA PRO A 445 -16.36 -15.04 -4.27
C PRO A 445 -17.63 -14.66 -3.50
N LEU A 446 -18.30 -13.63 -4.00
CA LEU A 446 -19.64 -13.24 -3.64
C LEU A 446 -20.57 -13.68 -4.78
N TYR A 447 -21.54 -14.54 -4.47
CA TYR A 447 -22.44 -15.16 -5.43
C TYR A 447 -23.79 -14.47 -5.46
N ARG A 448 -24.35 -14.36 -6.66
CA ARG A 448 -25.71 -13.89 -6.91
C ARG A 448 -26.70 -15.02 -6.71
N CYS A 449 -27.71 -14.77 -5.92
CA CYS A 449 -28.76 -15.72 -5.64
C CYS A 449 -30.13 -15.09 -5.91
N VAL A 450 -31.03 -15.88 -6.48
CA VAL A 450 -32.40 -15.49 -6.80
C VAL A 450 -33.35 -16.59 -6.41
N ASP A 451 -34.57 -16.25 -6.02
CA ASP A 451 -35.62 -17.23 -5.77
C ASP A 451 -36.66 -17.30 -6.91
N HIS A 452 -37.69 -18.13 -6.73
CA HIS A 452 -38.73 -18.32 -7.75
C HIS A 452 -39.57 -17.09 -8.07
N VAL A 453 -39.57 -16.06 -7.22
CA VAL A 453 -40.34 -14.82 -7.41
C VAL A 453 -39.45 -13.63 -7.79
N GLY A 454 -38.15 -13.87 -8.01
CA GLY A 454 -37.19 -12.86 -8.46
C GLY A 454 -36.56 -12.03 -7.34
N ARG A 455 -36.76 -12.37 -6.05
CA ARG A 455 -36.06 -11.74 -4.92
C ARG A 455 -34.57 -12.10 -5.01
N ARG A 456 -33.69 -11.11 -4.80
CA ARG A 456 -32.24 -11.27 -4.97
C ARG A 456 -31.49 -11.09 -3.66
N LEU A 457 -30.39 -11.83 -3.50
CA LEU A 457 -29.41 -11.61 -2.44
C LEU A 457 -28.00 -11.94 -2.94
N LEU A 458 -27.01 -11.49 -2.19
CA LEU A 458 -25.61 -11.88 -2.36
C LEU A 458 -25.15 -12.72 -1.16
N THR A 459 -24.40 -13.80 -1.42
CA THR A 459 -23.86 -14.66 -0.35
C THR A 459 -22.52 -15.26 -0.76
N ASP A 460 -21.75 -15.77 0.19
CA ASP A 460 -20.43 -16.39 -0.03
C ASP A 460 -20.52 -17.89 -0.37
N SER A 461 -21.70 -18.36 -0.77
CA SER A 461 -22.00 -19.76 -1.08
C SER A 461 -22.62 -19.90 -2.47
N ASN A 462 -22.02 -20.75 -3.31
CA ASN A 462 -22.55 -21.08 -4.63
C ASN A 462 -23.83 -21.93 -4.59
N THR A 463 -24.23 -22.42 -3.43
CA THR A 463 -25.52 -23.09 -3.19
C THR A 463 -26.53 -22.17 -2.52
N CYS A 464 -26.21 -20.88 -2.41
CA CYS A 464 -27.03 -19.86 -1.77
C CYS A 464 -27.30 -20.07 -0.26
N ALA A 465 -26.55 -20.94 0.41
CA ALA A 465 -26.72 -21.20 1.83
C ALA A 465 -26.38 -19.95 2.70
N PRO A 466 -27.08 -19.72 3.83
CA PRO A 466 -28.21 -20.50 4.39
C PRO A 466 -29.59 -20.01 3.92
N ALA A 467 -29.69 -19.33 2.77
CA ALA A 467 -30.96 -18.79 2.29
C ALA A 467 -31.80 -19.88 1.61
N THR A 468 -32.72 -20.47 2.36
CA THR A 468 -33.63 -21.51 1.85
C THR A 468 -34.53 -20.96 0.75
N GLY A 469 -34.66 -21.68 -0.37
CA GLY A 469 -35.49 -21.28 -1.51
C GLY A 469 -34.81 -20.34 -2.50
N PHE A 470 -33.54 -20.01 -2.28
CA PHE A 470 -32.71 -19.27 -3.23
C PHE A 470 -31.80 -20.23 -4.00
N PHE A 471 -31.55 -19.90 -5.26
CA PHE A 471 -30.73 -20.66 -6.19
C PHE A 471 -29.72 -19.73 -6.87
N LEU A 472 -28.60 -20.31 -7.30
CA LEU A 472 -27.52 -19.55 -7.94
C LEU A 472 -28.04 -18.88 -9.23
N ASN A 473 -27.85 -17.57 -9.33
CA ASN A 473 -28.18 -16.79 -10.50
C ASN A 473 -26.93 -16.54 -11.36
N ALA A 474 -26.59 -17.54 -12.17
CA ALA A 474 -25.54 -17.41 -13.19
C ALA A 474 -26.11 -16.71 -14.43
N VAL A 475 -25.44 -15.66 -14.87
CA VAL A 475 -25.80 -14.95 -16.10
C VAL A 475 -24.73 -15.31 -17.11
N SER A 476 -25.14 -15.98 -18.19
CA SER A 476 -24.19 -16.49 -19.18
C SER A 476 -23.19 -17.49 -18.56
N SER A 477 -21.88 -17.33 -18.79
CA SER A 477 -20.80 -18.21 -18.32
C SER A 477 -20.06 -17.70 -17.06
N ASP A 478 -20.61 -16.71 -16.34
CA ASP A 478 -19.91 -16.01 -15.25
C ASP A 478 -19.94 -16.71 -13.88
N GLN A 479 -20.41 -17.96 -13.84
CA GLN A 479 -20.49 -18.80 -12.64
C GLN A 479 -21.36 -18.19 -11.50
N GLY A 480 -22.16 -17.16 -11.79
CA GLY A 480 -22.99 -16.48 -10.78
C GLY A 480 -22.19 -15.61 -9.82
N ILE A 481 -20.97 -15.21 -10.17
CA ILE A 481 -20.11 -14.39 -9.31
C ILE A 481 -20.41 -12.91 -9.55
N GLU A 482 -20.83 -12.22 -8.50
CA GLU A 482 -20.98 -10.76 -8.47
C GLU A 482 -19.60 -10.08 -8.44
N GLY A 483 -18.69 -10.62 -7.63
CA GLY A 483 -17.33 -10.11 -7.44
C GLY A 483 -16.64 -10.85 -6.31
N TYR A 484 -15.57 -10.27 -5.77
CA TYR A 484 -14.81 -10.83 -4.66
C TYR A 484 -14.72 -9.85 -3.49
N VAL A 485 -14.92 -10.39 -2.29
CA VAL A 485 -14.69 -9.72 -1.01
C VAL A 485 -13.49 -10.34 -0.31
N TYR A 486 -12.90 -9.66 0.66
CA TYR A 486 -11.80 -10.24 1.42
C TYR A 486 -12.31 -11.35 2.36
N SER A 487 -11.62 -12.51 2.37
CA SER A 487 -12.07 -13.77 2.97
C SER A 487 -11.92 -13.80 4.50
N ALA A 488 -10.80 -13.29 4.99
CA ALA A 488 -10.51 -13.05 6.38
C ALA A 488 -9.45 -11.96 6.45
N VAL A 489 -9.49 -11.20 7.53
CA VAL A 489 -8.47 -10.23 7.90
C VAL A 489 -8.08 -10.59 9.30
N ASP A 490 -6.82 -10.39 9.64
CA ASP A 490 -6.39 -10.33 11.01
C ASP A 490 -7.44 -9.56 11.85
N THR A 491 -8.11 -10.27 12.76
CA THR A 491 -9.14 -9.72 13.65
C THR A 491 -8.52 -8.75 14.67
N GLU A 492 -7.19 -8.70 14.76
CA GLU A 492 -6.44 -7.88 15.70
C GLU A 492 -5.85 -6.61 15.06
N SER A 493 -5.76 -6.54 13.71
CA SER A 493 -5.25 -5.34 13.05
C SER A 493 -6.33 -4.25 13.07
N ALA A 494 -6.18 -3.32 14.03
CA ALA A 494 -7.07 -2.19 14.24
C ALA A 494 -7.00 -1.22 13.05
N GLY A 495 -7.73 -1.52 11.97
CA GLY A 495 -7.91 -0.58 10.88
C GLY A 495 -8.37 -1.21 9.56
N GLN A 496 -9.42 -0.60 8.99
CA GLN A 496 -9.63 -0.46 7.54
C GLN A 496 -10.46 -1.49 6.78
N ARG A 497 -11.41 -2.23 7.38
CA ARG A 497 -12.29 -3.13 6.57
C ARG A 497 -13.72 -3.23 7.12
N ARG A 498 -14.72 -3.01 6.24
CA ARG A 498 -16.15 -2.95 6.58
C ARG A 498 -16.81 -4.32 6.32
N PRO A 499 -17.34 -5.03 7.34
CA PRO A 499 -17.94 -6.35 7.13
C PRO A 499 -19.21 -6.24 6.30
N LEU A 500 -19.30 -7.01 5.22
CA LEU A 500 -20.52 -7.22 4.47
C LEU A 500 -21.31 -8.36 5.12
N LYS A 501 -22.59 -8.16 5.40
CA LYS A 501 -23.38 -9.09 6.21
C LYS A 501 -24.58 -9.62 5.43
N LEU A 502 -24.99 -10.83 5.78
CA LEU A 502 -26.27 -11.39 5.38
C LEU A 502 -27.29 -11.14 6.48
N TRP A 503 -28.46 -10.64 6.07
CA TRP A 503 -29.59 -10.34 6.94
C TRP A 503 -30.79 -11.17 6.54
N LYS A 504 -31.65 -11.49 7.51
CA LYS A 504 -32.90 -12.24 7.29
C LYS A 504 -34.07 -11.56 7.97
N HIS A 505 -35.19 -11.49 7.27
CA HIS A 505 -36.46 -11.15 7.88
C HIS A 505 -37.01 -12.36 8.64
N PRO A 506 -37.32 -12.26 9.95
CA PRO A 506 -37.61 -13.42 10.80
C PRO A 506 -38.86 -14.20 10.37
N THR A 507 -39.89 -13.51 9.86
CA THR A 507 -41.17 -14.12 9.50
C THR A 507 -41.40 -14.34 8.00
N LEU A 508 -40.90 -13.45 7.14
CA LEU A 508 -41.20 -13.46 5.70
C LEU A 508 -40.21 -14.29 4.87
N GLY A 509 -39.13 -14.79 5.50
CA GLY A 509 -38.09 -15.55 4.79
C GLY A 509 -37.32 -14.72 3.75
N PHE A 510 -37.45 -13.39 3.78
CA PHE A 510 -36.66 -12.49 2.94
C PHE A 510 -35.23 -12.39 3.45
N TYR A 511 -34.30 -12.16 2.53
CA TYR A 511 -32.90 -11.93 2.84
C TYR A 511 -32.45 -10.64 2.18
N ALA A 512 -31.41 -10.04 2.74
CA ALA A 512 -30.76 -8.87 2.19
C ALA A 512 -29.27 -8.91 2.53
N THR A 513 -28.46 -8.30 1.67
CA THR A 513 -27.01 -8.28 1.82
C THR A 513 -26.55 -6.86 2.04
N SER A 514 -25.97 -6.57 3.20
CA SER A 514 -25.42 -5.24 3.47
C SER A 514 -24.53 -5.13 4.68
N THR A 515 -23.78 -4.04 4.72
CA THR A 515 -22.86 -3.68 5.80
C THR A 515 -23.56 -3.33 7.11
N GLN A 516 -24.75 -2.73 7.01
CA GLN A 516 -25.61 -2.34 8.13
C GLN A 516 -27.01 -2.94 7.97
N SER A 517 -27.85 -2.87 9.01
CA SER A 517 -29.20 -3.44 8.95
C SER A 517 -30.04 -2.73 7.86
N PRO A 518 -30.68 -3.46 6.93
CA PRO A 518 -31.58 -2.90 5.93
C PRO A 518 -32.75 -2.11 6.51
N SER A 519 -33.29 -2.59 7.63
CA SER A 519 -34.36 -1.97 8.41
C SER A 519 -34.40 -2.58 9.81
N ALA A 520 -35.21 -2.02 10.71
CA ALA A 520 -35.39 -2.57 12.06
C ALA A 520 -35.97 -4.00 12.07
N ALA A 521 -36.56 -4.47 10.96
CA ALA A 521 -37.19 -5.78 10.85
C ALA A 521 -36.21 -6.93 10.52
N PHE A 522 -34.97 -6.61 10.14
CA PHE A 522 -33.99 -7.60 9.71
C PHE A 522 -33.05 -7.98 10.86
N VAL A 523 -32.77 -9.28 10.99
CA VAL A 523 -31.81 -9.82 11.96
C VAL A 523 -30.55 -10.30 11.25
N PHE A 524 -29.40 -10.14 11.92
CA PHE A 524 -28.11 -10.58 11.42
C PHE A 524 -28.06 -12.11 11.31
N VAL A 525 -27.46 -12.61 10.22
CA VAL A 525 -27.26 -14.05 9.99
C VAL A 525 -25.79 -14.43 10.09
N LYS A 526 -24.94 -13.81 9.26
CA LYS A 526 -23.49 -14.06 9.21
C LYS A 526 -22.75 -12.97 8.44
N ASP A 527 -21.44 -12.90 8.65
CA ASP A 527 -20.56 -12.12 7.79
C ASP A 527 -20.29 -12.87 6.48
N LEU A 528 -20.31 -12.12 5.38
CA LEU A 528 -20.04 -12.60 4.03
C LEU A 528 -18.62 -12.29 3.57
N GLY A 529 -17.81 -11.64 4.41
CA GLY A 529 -16.48 -11.14 4.08
C GLY A 529 -16.38 -9.63 4.29
N PHE A 530 -15.29 -9.05 3.82
CA PHE A 530 -15.00 -7.64 4.09
C PHE A 530 -14.82 -6.83 2.81
N LEU A 531 -15.42 -5.65 2.82
CA LEU A 531 -15.21 -4.63 1.80
C LEU A 531 -13.89 -3.89 2.08
N PRO A 532 -13.12 -3.52 1.04
CA PRO A 532 -12.10 -2.48 1.14
C PRO A 532 -12.69 -1.21 1.76
N ALA A 533 -12.21 -0.82 2.93
CA ALA A 533 -12.50 0.47 3.52
C ALA A 533 -11.21 1.27 3.55
N VAL A 534 -10.90 1.87 2.41
CA VAL A 534 -9.68 2.66 2.29
C VAL A 534 -9.87 3.98 3.06
N GLY A 535 -8.95 4.30 3.97
CA GLY A 535 -8.94 5.58 4.69
C GLY A 535 -10.03 5.79 5.76
N GLN A 536 -10.93 4.83 6.02
CA GLN A 536 -11.85 4.93 7.16
C GLN A 536 -11.14 4.51 8.44
N LEU A 537 -10.94 5.49 9.33
CA LEU A 537 -10.37 5.32 10.66
C LEU A 537 -11.09 4.19 11.43
N PRO A 538 -10.38 3.37 12.22
CA PRO A 538 -11.02 2.71 13.35
C PRO A 538 -11.49 3.82 14.30
N GLY A 539 -12.77 4.15 14.29
CA GLY A 539 -13.34 5.12 15.24
C GLY A 539 -14.37 6.11 14.73
N ARG A 540 -14.88 6.02 13.49
CA ARG A 540 -16.02 6.85 13.05
C ARG A 540 -17.14 6.02 12.42
N ASP A 541 -17.65 5.12 13.25
CA ASP A 541 -18.98 4.47 13.13
C ASP A 541 -19.45 4.15 14.58
N LEU A 542 -19.37 5.15 15.46
CA LEU A 542 -20.04 5.20 16.77
C LEU A 542 -20.91 6.45 16.85
#